data_AF-R1IIL2-F1
#
_entry.id   AF-R1IIL2-F1
#
_cell.length_a   1.000
_cell.length_b   1.000
_cell.length_c   1.000
_cell.angle_alpha   90.00
_cell.angle_beta   90.00
_cell.angle_gamma   90.00
#
_symmetry.space_group_name_H-M   'P 1'
#
loop_
_entity.id
_entity.type
_entity.pdbx_description
1 polymer ?
#
loop_
_entity_poly.entity_id
_entity_poly.type
_entity_poly.pdbx_seq_one_letter_code
_entity_poly.pdbx_strand_id
1 'polypeptide(L)'
;MISTLAAESPAMRTTFLVLMSVVVAAGLTLTIVRALRSTKPPEEQMARLAAQLDGRNRVYIRKMEIRLSQEDLLRVAYSRGYSLIDHRVGKYYEFVYTPYQPGRFA
;
A
#
# COMPACT_ATOMS: atom_id res chain seq x y z
N MET A 1 26.75 37.33 -36.83
CA MET A 1 27.44 38.06 -35.76
C MET A 1 27.02 37.44 -34.45
N ILE A 2 27.96 36.76 -33.82
CA ILE A 2 27.86 36.05 -32.54
C ILE A 2 28.16 37.09 -31.44
N SER A 3 27.36 37.14 -30.36
CA SER A 3 27.75 37.49 -28.98
C SER A 3 26.65 38.26 -28.23
N THR A 4 25.84 37.52 -27.48
CA THR A 4 25.27 37.98 -26.20
C THR A 4 25.23 36.77 -25.28
N LEU A 5 26.42 36.27 -24.97
CA LEU A 5 26.67 35.37 -23.84
C LEU A 5 27.28 36.21 -22.72
N ALA A 6 26.92 35.85 -21.49
CA ALA A 6 27.57 36.21 -20.24
C ALA A 6 27.23 37.58 -19.63
N ALA A 7 26.13 37.61 -18.88
CA ALA A 7 26.21 38.02 -17.49
C ALA A 7 25.22 37.19 -16.65
N GLU A 8 25.30 35.85 -16.74
CA GLU A 8 24.72 35.01 -15.67
C GLU A 8 25.55 35.29 -14.41
N SER A 9 25.06 36.19 -13.57
CA SER A 9 25.74 36.51 -12.33
C SER A 9 25.89 35.22 -11.51
N PRO A 10 27.05 34.96 -10.88
CA PRO A 10 27.23 33.78 -10.03
C PRO A 10 26.16 33.72 -8.94
N ALA A 11 25.64 34.87 -8.52
CA ALA A 11 24.50 35.00 -7.63
C ALA A 11 23.20 34.41 -8.20
N MET A 12 22.87 34.64 -9.47
CA MET A 12 21.68 34.09 -10.12
C MET A 12 21.77 32.57 -10.29
N ARG A 13 22.94 32.04 -10.66
CA ARG A 13 23.16 30.60 -10.76
C ARG A 13 23.07 29.91 -9.39
N THR A 14 23.65 30.52 -8.36
CA THR A 14 23.61 29.97 -7.00
C THR A 14 22.19 30.01 -6.42
N THR A 15 21.45 31.11 -6.61
CA THR A 15 20.05 31.20 -6.17
C THR A 15 19.14 30.23 -6.90
N PHE A 16 19.33 30.03 -8.21
CA PHE A 16 18.57 29.04 -8.97
C PHE A 16 18.82 27.61 -8.48
N LEU A 17 20.09 27.24 -8.20
CA LEU A 17 20.43 25.92 -7.67
C LEU A 17 19.84 25.67 -6.28
N VAL A 18 19.87 26.68 -5.40
CA VAL A 18 19.26 26.59 -4.06
C VAL A 18 17.74 26.47 -4.16
N LEU A 19 17.10 27.23 -5.05
CA LEU A 19 15.65 27.14 -5.24
C LEU A 19 15.25 25.76 -5.75
N MET A 20 15.96 25.23 -6.75
CA MET A 20 15.68 23.91 -7.30
C MET A 20 15.91 22.79 -6.28
N SER A 21 16.95 22.88 -5.45
CA SER A 21 17.18 21.87 -4.40
C SER A 21 16.08 21.86 -3.35
N VAL A 22 15.56 23.03 -2.96
CA VAL A 22 14.41 23.15 -2.06
C VAL A 22 13.14 22.57 -2.69
N VAL A 23 12.89 22.85 -3.96
CA VAL A 23 11.71 22.31 -4.68
C VAL A 23 11.79 20.79 -4.79
N VAL A 24 12.96 20.24 -5.15
CA VAL A 24 13.17 18.79 -5.24
C VAL A 24 13.00 18.15 -3.87
N ALA A 25 13.61 18.71 -2.82
CA ALA A 25 13.49 18.18 -1.46
C ALA A 25 12.03 18.19 -0.99
N ALA A 26 11.32 19.32 -1.15
CA ALA A 26 9.91 19.43 -0.80
C ALA A 26 9.05 18.45 -1.57
N GLY A 27 9.26 18.31 -2.89
CA GLY A 27 8.58 17.35 -3.73
C GLY A 27 8.82 15.90 -3.27
N LEU A 28 10.06 15.55 -2.96
CA LEU A 28 10.42 14.23 -2.47
C LEU A 28 9.76 13.94 -1.11
N THR A 29 9.83 14.87 -0.16
CA THR A 29 9.20 14.75 1.16
C THR A 29 7.68 14.58 1.02
N LEU A 30 7.03 15.38 0.18
CA LEU A 30 5.59 15.27 -0.04
C LEU A 30 5.23 13.93 -0.68
N THR A 31 6.06 13.41 -1.59
CA THR A 31 5.85 12.11 -2.23
C THR A 31 6.01 10.96 -1.24
N ILE A 32 7.04 11.00 -0.38
CA ILE A 32 7.27 10.02 0.68
C ILE A 32 6.14 10.07 1.71
N VAL A 33 5.77 11.25 2.21
CA VAL A 33 4.66 11.41 3.16
C VAL A 33 3.36 10.94 2.53
N ARG A 34 3.10 11.27 1.26
CA ARG A 34 1.89 10.82 0.57
C ARG A 34 1.90 9.33 0.31
N ALA A 35 3.05 8.70 0.04
CA ALA A 35 3.19 7.26 -0.03
C ALA A 35 2.91 6.59 1.34
N LEU A 36 3.50 7.13 2.41
CA LEU A 36 3.30 6.68 3.80
C LEU A 36 1.89 6.95 4.35
N ARG A 37 1.18 7.94 3.80
CA ARG A 37 -0.19 8.31 4.23
C ARG A 37 -1.27 7.68 3.34
N SER A 38 -0.94 7.35 2.09
CA SER A 38 -1.83 6.61 1.17
C SER A 38 -1.95 5.13 1.53
N THR A 39 -1.01 4.61 2.33
CA THR A 39 -1.24 3.44 3.17
C THR A 39 -2.18 3.85 4.30
N LYS A 40 -3.50 3.77 4.08
CA LYS A 40 -4.42 3.51 5.21
C LYS A 40 -3.77 2.39 6.03
N PRO A 41 -3.60 2.54 7.36
CA PRO A 41 -2.75 1.66 8.13
C PRO A 41 -3.21 0.22 7.83
N PRO A 42 -2.35 -0.60 7.19
CA PRO A 42 -2.73 -1.97 6.83
C PRO A 42 -3.21 -2.71 8.08
N GLU A 43 -2.66 -2.35 9.24
CA GLU A 43 -3.10 -2.78 10.57
C GLU A 43 -4.60 -2.59 10.84
N GLU A 44 -5.21 -1.45 10.50
CA GLU A 44 -6.65 -1.26 10.71
C GLU A 44 -7.49 -2.17 9.80
N GLN A 45 -7.06 -2.37 8.55
CA GLN A 45 -7.75 -3.27 7.63
C GLN A 45 -7.57 -4.72 8.06
N MET A 46 -6.38 -5.09 8.52
CA MET A 46 -6.09 -6.41 9.10
C MET A 46 -6.92 -6.65 10.36
N ALA A 47 -7.06 -5.64 11.24
CA ALA A 47 -7.88 -5.73 12.43
C ALA A 47 -9.37 -5.90 12.11
N ARG A 48 -9.89 -5.15 11.12
CA ARG A 48 -11.28 -5.31 10.64
C ARG A 48 -11.49 -6.68 10.02
N LEU A 49 -10.56 -7.15 9.20
CA LEU A 49 -10.60 -8.49 8.63
C LEU A 49 -10.58 -9.56 9.73
N ALA A 50 -9.68 -9.43 10.70
CA ALA A 50 -9.60 -10.34 11.83
C ALA A 50 -10.89 -10.33 12.68
N ALA A 51 -11.57 -9.18 12.79
CA ALA A 51 -12.87 -9.09 13.45
C ALA A 51 -14.00 -9.76 12.64
N GLN A 52 -13.92 -9.75 11.31
CA GLN A 52 -14.86 -10.49 10.45
C GLN A 52 -14.63 -12.01 10.46
N LEU A 53 -13.39 -12.44 10.71
CA LEU A 53 -13.02 -13.84 10.93
C LEU A 53 -13.23 -14.24 12.40
N ASP A 54 -14.49 -14.21 12.83
CA ASP A 54 -14.96 -14.41 14.21
C ASP A 54 -15.23 -15.88 14.60
N GLY A 55 -14.92 -16.84 13.73
CA GLY A 55 -15.23 -18.27 13.92
C GLY A 55 -16.35 -18.79 13.02
N ARG A 56 -16.97 -17.95 12.18
CA ARG A 56 -17.88 -18.39 11.11
C ARG A 56 -17.22 -19.40 10.19
N ASN A 57 -18.00 -20.40 9.76
CA ASN A 57 -17.51 -21.48 8.90
C ASN A 57 -17.00 -20.97 7.53
N ARG A 58 -17.64 -19.95 6.95
CA ARG A 58 -17.24 -19.33 5.69
C ARG A 58 -17.48 -17.83 5.70
N VAL A 59 -16.56 -17.07 5.12
CA VAL A 59 -16.67 -15.61 4.95
C VAL A 59 -16.25 -15.24 3.53
N TYR A 60 -17.06 -14.44 2.84
CA TYR A 60 -16.78 -13.96 1.49
C TYR A 60 -16.46 -12.47 1.54
N ILE A 61 -15.32 -12.07 0.96
CA ILE A 61 -14.92 -10.66 0.91
C ILE A 61 -14.54 -10.31 -0.51
N ARG A 62 -15.12 -9.24 -1.06
CA ARG A 62 -14.80 -8.81 -2.42
C ARG A 62 -13.40 -8.22 -2.49
N LYS A 63 -12.65 -8.53 -3.54
CA LYS A 63 -11.29 -8.00 -3.75
C LYS A 63 -11.22 -6.48 -3.81
N MET A 64 -12.31 -5.82 -4.20
CA MET A 64 -12.39 -4.36 -4.23
C MET A 64 -12.58 -3.71 -2.85
N GLU A 65 -13.06 -4.46 -1.86
CA GLU A 65 -13.31 -3.97 -0.49
C GLU A 65 -12.04 -4.01 0.37
N ILE A 66 -11.09 -4.89 0.03
CA ILE A 66 -9.83 -5.07 0.72
C ILE A 66 -8.68 -4.51 -0.13
N ARG A 67 -7.85 -3.65 0.47
CA ARG A 67 -6.60 -3.17 -0.13
C ARG A 67 -5.36 -3.87 0.43
N LEU A 68 -5.56 -4.97 1.16
CA LEU A 68 -4.47 -5.78 1.71
C LEU A 68 -3.83 -6.64 0.62
N SER A 69 -2.53 -6.86 0.77
CA SER A 69 -1.83 -7.83 -0.06
C SER A 69 -2.36 -9.25 0.22
N GLN A 70 -2.17 -10.15 -0.75
CA GLN A 70 -2.52 -11.56 -0.56
C GLN A 70 -1.75 -12.17 0.63
N GLU A 71 -0.51 -11.76 0.87
CA GLU A 71 0.30 -12.21 2.00
C GLU A 71 -0.31 -11.79 3.34
N ASP A 72 -0.77 -10.55 3.46
CA ASP A 72 -1.43 -10.06 4.67
C ASP A 72 -2.75 -10.78 4.93
N LEU A 73 -3.52 -11.05 3.87
CA LEU A 73 -4.76 -11.83 3.94
C LEU A 73 -4.51 -13.23 4.47
N LEU A 74 -3.49 -13.91 3.93
CA LEU A 74 -3.08 -15.24 4.38
C LEU A 74 -2.59 -15.23 5.82
N ARG A 75 -1.80 -14.22 6.22
CA ARG A 75 -1.32 -14.07 7.59
C ARG A 75 -2.49 -13.94 8.58
N VAL A 76 -3.47 -13.09 8.28
CA VAL A 76 -4.66 -12.92 9.12
C VAL A 76 -5.50 -14.21 9.14
N ALA A 77 -5.74 -14.83 7.99
CA ALA A 77 -6.46 -16.10 7.90
C ALA A 77 -5.81 -17.19 8.75
N TYR A 78 -4.49 -17.38 8.61
CA TYR A 78 -3.73 -18.37 9.37
C TYR A 78 -3.84 -18.14 10.88
N SER A 79 -3.64 -16.90 11.34
CA SER A 79 -3.76 -16.55 12.76
C SER A 79 -5.13 -16.83 13.38
N ARG A 80 -6.19 -16.88 12.55
CA ARG A 80 -7.57 -17.11 12.97
C ARG A 80 -8.07 -18.52 12.69
N GLY A 81 -7.23 -19.41 12.14
CA GLY A 81 -7.62 -20.79 11.86
C GLY A 81 -8.34 -20.98 10.50
N TYR A 82 -8.17 -20.05 9.56
CA TYR A 82 -8.85 -20.06 8.27
C TYR A 82 -7.92 -20.44 7.11
N SER A 83 -8.51 -21.02 6.07
CA SER A 83 -7.95 -21.19 4.73
C SER A 83 -8.51 -20.13 3.78
N LEU A 84 -7.72 -19.73 2.78
CA LEU A 84 -8.08 -18.70 1.81
C LEU A 84 -8.22 -19.32 0.42
N ILE A 85 -9.34 -19.06 -0.25
CA ILE A 85 -9.59 -19.46 -1.63
C ILE A 85 -9.69 -18.20 -2.49
N ASP A 86 -8.91 -18.13 -3.57
CA ASP A 86 -8.96 -17.01 -4.51
C ASP A 86 -9.88 -17.30 -5.71
N HIS A 87 -11.05 -16.67 -5.70
CA HIS A 87 -11.95 -16.69 -6.85
C HIS A 87 -11.62 -15.58 -7.84
N ARG A 88 -10.72 -15.88 -8.78
CA ARG A 88 -10.31 -14.94 -9.85
C ARG A 88 -11.46 -14.47 -10.73
N VAL A 89 -12.40 -15.36 -11.04
CA VAL A 89 -13.56 -15.07 -11.90
C VAL A 89 -14.56 -14.17 -11.17
N GLY A 90 -14.88 -14.49 -9.92
CA GLY A 90 -15.83 -13.75 -9.10
C GLY A 90 -15.28 -12.47 -8.44
N LYS A 91 -13.96 -12.28 -8.48
CA LYS A 91 -13.25 -11.17 -7.81
C LYS A 91 -13.57 -11.09 -6.31
N TYR A 92 -13.62 -12.24 -5.64
CA TYR A 92 -13.74 -12.32 -4.18
C TYR A 92 -12.78 -13.34 -3.59
N TYR A 93 -12.45 -13.13 -2.32
CA TYR A 93 -11.76 -14.08 -1.47
C TYR A 93 -12.79 -14.83 -0.64
N GLU A 94 -12.62 -16.14 -0.53
CA GLU A 94 -13.41 -16.98 0.38
C GLU A 94 -12.49 -17.48 1.50
N PHE A 95 -12.88 -17.21 2.73
CA PHE A 95 -12.22 -17.68 3.93
C PHE A 95 -13.02 -18.84 4.49
N VAL A 96 -12.40 -20.02 4.60
CA VAL A 96 -13.04 -21.24 5.14
C VAL A 96 -12.41 -21.57 6.48
N TYR A 97 -13.22 -21.77 7.51
CA TYR A 97 -12.72 -22.13 8.83
C TYR A 97 -12.19 -23.57 8.82
N THR A 98 -10.88 -23.71 9.02
CA THR A 98 -10.17 -24.99 8.96
C THR A 98 -9.17 -25.05 10.12
N PRO A 99 -9.65 -25.20 11.37
CA PRO A 99 -8.81 -25.05 12.57
C PRO A 99 -7.67 -26.08 12.65
N TYR A 100 -7.82 -27.23 12.00
CA TYR A 100 -6.83 -28.30 11.99
C TYR A 100 -5.83 -28.23 10.81
N GLN A 101 -6.12 -27.40 9.80
CA GLN A 101 -5.24 -27.17 8.64
C GLN A 101 -5.34 -25.70 8.17
N PRO A 102 -4.97 -24.74 9.03
CA PRO A 102 -5.07 -23.32 8.69
C PRO A 102 -4.01 -22.91 7.67
N GLY A 103 -4.30 -21.87 6.88
CA GLY A 103 -3.36 -21.30 5.91
C GLY A 103 -3.28 -22.03 4.58
N ARG A 104 -4.18 -22.98 4.29
CA ARG A 104 -4.28 -23.56 2.96
C ARG A 104 -4.75 -22.48 1.99
N PHE A 105 -3.98 -22.30 0.91
CA PHE A 105 -4.32 -21.42 -0.20
C PHE A 105 -4.73 -22.26 -1.41
N ALA A 106 -5.88 -21.96 -2.00
CA ALA A 106 -6.42 -22.67 -3.18
C ALA A 106 -6.96 -21.70 -4.23
#